data_AF-F4XBM2-F1
#
_entry.id   AF-F4XBM2-F1
#
_cell.length_a   1.000
_cell.length_b   1.000
_cell.length_c   1.000
_cell.angle_alpha   90.00
_cell.angle_beta   90.00
_cell.angle_gamma   90.00
#
_symmetry.space_group_name_H-M   'P 1'
#
loop_
_entity.id
_entity.type
_entity.pdbx_description
1 polymer ?
#
loop_
_entity_poly.entity_id
_entity_poly.type
_entity_poly.pdbx_seq_one_letter_code
_entity_poly.pdbx_strand_id
1 'polypeptide(L)'
;MKKSFLLFLLLICLAVGGLAGMSVWVSKDNEAVEVTQTTLQGDPAAAQGLTITVHNQMFNQLFWDTKFPAANAAESISEFRFSQKVLNFYEFHDYPPEISMPSFGGGMSSDMGIDLEREDWGNGGILTRPAIDLAKTMGPNETKSKTVHVADYYSCYPIVLDYYTRYYGDEDLEDQWRNGQEAFQRFFSIPIPSQVQVTYTLTTNEMGEVIELYCDTQSWLELNTAVTQGDGGYYYILDSHVSEDEAKNGMVQMDLSHIQGGYGVYFVPFLENEASGWADLKMEQVQTVYQVPQGERTVNLFTNEKGNLMLYTVAGETWYLNVLSSDGRQLLQRLELGQMGSNGYMVDPLEGEDHMLLFFNDHQLILLTWDGKEYALAHALQMPEDEQWDDSGKEQLAHWDGQRLALLERNSLSWEDTSYRLTVWQGGELTYQGVYTMSFAKNNATQRYSNAIIRGIDSQAIELSG
;
A
#
# COMPACT_ATOMS: atom_id res chain seq x y z
N MET A 1 -2.09 58.23 -38.74
CA MET A 1 -2.75 56.90 -38.60
C MET A 1 -2.06 55.79 -39.39
N LYS A 2 -1.86 55.88 -40.72
CA LYS A 2 -1.24 54.78 -41.51
C LYS A 2 0.18 54.36 -41.08
N LYS A 3 1.06 55.31 -40.72
CA LYS A 3 2.45 55.02 -40.29
C LYS A 3 2.55 54.35 -38.91
N SER A 4 1.75 54.81 -37.94
CA SER A 4 1.69 54.19 -36.60
C SER A 4 1.05 52.81 -36.64
N PHE A 5 0.07 52.57 -37.53
CA PHE A 5 -0.53 51.24 -37.72
C PHE A 5 0.46 50.24 -38.32
N LEU A 6 1.26 50.66 -39.30
CA LEU A 6 2.37 49.86 -39.83
C LEU A 6 3.41 49.53 -38.77
N LEU A 7 3.77 50.49 -37.92
CA LEU A 7 4.71 50.27 -36.82
C LEU A 7 4.16 49.28 -35.77
N PHE A 8 2.86 49.38 -35.46
CA PHE A 8 2.18 48.48 -34.53
C PHE A 8 2.09 47.04 -35.06
N LEU A 9 1.74 46.86 -36.34
CA LEU A 9 1.77 45.54 -36.99
C LEU A 9 3.17 44.94 -36.99
N LEU A 10 4.19 45.76 -37.25
CA LEU A 10 5.58 45.31 -37.26
C LEU A 10 6.04 44.86 -35.87
N LEU A 11 5.64 45.58 -34.81
CA LEU A 11 5.89 45.19 -33.42
C LEU A 11 5.13 43.92 -33.02
N ILE A 12 3.90 43.73 -33.48
CA ILE A 12 3.16 42.48 -33.25
C ILE A 12 3.84 41.31 -33.96
N CYS A 13 4.25 41.47 -35.23
CA CYS A 13 4.98 40.42 -35.94
C CYS A 13 6.32 40.10 -35.27
N LEU A 14 7.00 41.09 -34.70
CA LEU A 14 8.25 40.91 -33.96
C LEU A 14 8.01 40.25 -32.60
N ALA A 15 6.92 40.57 -31.91
CA ALA A 15 6.53 39.95 -30.65
C ALA A 15 6.10 38.48 -30.86
N VAL A 16 5.25 38.22 -31.86
CA VAL A 16 4.80 36.86 -32.21
C VAL A 16 5.96 36.04 -32.76
N GLY A 17 6.77 36.60 -33.66
CA GLY A 17 7.98 35.95 -34.18
C GLY A 17 9.04 35.72 -33.10
N GLY A 18 9.16 36.65 -32.14
CA GLY A 18 10.03 36.52 -30.98
C GLY A 18 9.55 35.42 -30.02
N LEU A 19 8.25 35.37 -29.73
CA LEU A 19 7.65 34.31 -28.91
C LEU A 19 7.76 32.92 -29.58
N ALA A 20 7.49 32.83 -30.88
CA ALA A 20 7.64 31.60 -31.65
C ALA A 20 9.12 31.18 -31.78
N GLY A 21 10.03 32.15 -31.94
CA GLY A 21 11.47 31.89 -31.98
C GLY A 21 12.00 31.41 -30.63
N MET A 22 11.56 32.02 -29.52
CA MET A 22 11.90 31.59 -28.16
C MET A 22 11.32 30.21 -27.85
N SER A 23 10.09 29.91 -28.25
CA SER A 23 9.51 28.58 -28.03
C SER A 23 10.28 27.49 -28.78
N VAL A 24 10.67 27.74 -30.04
CA VAL A 24 11.49 26.79 -30.81
C VAL A 24 12.89 26.66 -30.24
N TRP A 25 13.52 27.76 -29.82
CA TRP A 25 14.87 27.72 -29.25
C TRP A 25 14.93 27.00 -27.90
N VAL A 26 13.94 27.24 -27.02
CA VAL A 26 13.80 26.51 -25.75
C VAL A 26 13.52 25.03 -26.01
N SER A 27 12.73 24.68 -27.02
CA SER A 27 12.43 23.26 -27.31
C SER A 27 13.63 22.50 -27.88
N LYS A 28 14.48 23.15 -28.68
CA LYS A 28 15.59 22.51 -29.40
C LYS A 28 16.64 21.84 -28.50
N ASP A 29 16.96 22.45 -27.36
CA ASP A 29 17.92 21.88 -26.40
C ASP A 29 17.22 21.03 -25.31
N ASN A 30 15.89 21.10 -25.21
CA ASN A 30 15.09 20.31 -24.27
C ASN A 30 14.75 18.90 -24.78
N GLU A 31 14.95 18.61 -26.07
CA GLU A 31 14.56 17.35 -26.74
C GLU A 31 15.64 16.26 -26.68
N ALA A 32 16.88 16.57 -26.29
CA ALA A 32 17.98 15.60 -26.27
C ALA A 32 18.23 15.04 -24.86
N VAL A 33 17.33 14.15 -24.40
CA VAL A 33 17.58 13.39 -23.16
C VAL A 33 18.41 12.17 -23.48
N GLU A 34 19.67 12.20 -23.03
CA GLU A 34 20.58 11.06 -23.14
C GLU A 34 20.28 10.05 -22.03
N VAL A 35 20.24 8.76 -22.41
CA VAL A 35 20.11 7.65 -21.47
C VAL A 35 21.41 6.87 -21.47
N THR A 36 22.05 6.78 -20.29
CA THR A 36 23.28 6.01 -20.10
C THR A 36 22.93 4.64 -19.53
N GLN A 37 23.29 3.58 -20.23
CA GLN A 37 23.14 2.20 -19.77
C GLN A 37 24.43 1.72 -19.08
N THR A 38 24.29 1.20 -17.87
CA THR A 38 25.35 0.54 -17.10
C THR A 38 24.96 -0.91 -16.88
N THR A 39 25.74 -1.85 -17.43
CA THR A 39 25.53 -3.28 -17.19
C THR A 39 26.11 -3.67 -15.84
N LEU A 40 25.27 -4.27 -14.99
CA LEU A 40 25.69 -4.82 -13.71
C LEU A 40 26.05 -6.29 -13.85
N GLN A 41 25.23 -7.06 -14.59
CA GLN A 41 25.43 -8.48 -14.81
C GLN A 41 24.88 -8.93 -16.18
N GLY A 42 25.49 -9.96 -16.76
CA GLY A 42 24.96 -10.62 -17.97
C GLY A 42 25.22 -9.86 -19.27
N ASP A 43 24.43 -10.18 -20.30
CA ASP A 43 24.56 -9.61 -21.66
C ASP A 43 23.33 -8.75 -22.01
N PRO A 44 23.49 -7.46 -22.34
CA PRO A 44 22.41 -6.60 -22.83
C PRO A 44 21.58 -7.20 -23.98
N ALA A 45 22.13 -8.10 -24.78
CA ALA A 45 21.40 -8.80 -25.83
C ALA A 45 20.20 -9.61 -25.28
N ALA A 46 20.24 -10.02 -24.00
CA ALA A 46 19.10 -10.68 -23.36
C ALA A 46 17.89 -9.74 -23.18
N ALA A 47 18.06 -8.41 -23.28
CA ALA A 47 16.98 -7.43 -23.29
C ALA A 47 16.54 -7.02 -24.71
N GLN A 48 17.02 -7.71 -25.76
CA GLN A 48 16.65 -7.39 -27.14
C GLN A 48 15.14 -7.53 -27.37
N GLY A 49 14.56 -6.58 -28.11
CA GLY A 49 13.12 -6.50 -28.38
C GLY A 49 12.36 -5.68 -27.34
N LEU A 50 12.88 -5.55 -26.11
CA LEU A 50 12.26 -4.75 -25.08
C LEU A 50 12.49 -3.26 -25.32
N THR A 51 11.44 -2.47 -25.09
CA THR A 51 11.45 -1.02 -25.17
C THR A 51 10.94 -0.44 -23.87
N ILE A 52 11.69 0.51 -23.33
CA ILE A 52 11.35 1.25 -22.11
C ILE A 52 10.87 2.64 -22.54
N THR A 53 9.70 3.05 -22.05
CA THR A 53 9.25 4.45 -22.08
C THR A 53 9.32 5.00 -20.66
N VAL A 54 9.81 6.23 -20.50
CA VAL A 54 9.82 6.92 -19.22
C VAL A 54 9.20 8.30 -19.32
N HIS A 55 8.32 8.63 -18.38
CA HIS A 55 7.54 9.84 -18.32
C HIS A 55 8.00 10.70 -17.15
N ASN A 56 8.61 11.84 -17.46
CA ASN A 56 9.15 12.77 -16.49
C ASN A 56 8.46 14.13 -16.56
N GLN A 57 8.43 14.81 -15.43
CA GLN A 57 7.84 16.13 -15.29
C GLN A 57 8.68 17.08 -14.44
N MET A 58 8.43 18.37 -14.64
CA MET A 58 8.91 19.45 -13.78
C MET A 58 7.77 20.46 -13.58
N PHE A 59 7.53 20.84 -12.32
CA PHE A 59 6.44 21.75 -11.91
C PHE A 59 5.04 21.34 -12.39
N ASN A 60 4.84 20.08 -12.77
CA ASN A 60 3.59 19.59 -13.37
C ASN A 60 3.14 20.40 -14.61
N GLN A 61 4.10 20.95 -15.34
CA GLN A 61 3.88 21.79 -16.52
C GLN A 61 4.83 21.49 -17.68
N LEU A 62 6.03 21.00 -17.39
CA LEU A 62 7.01 20.59 -18.38
C LEU A 62 7.09 19.07 -18.34
N PHE A 63 7.03 18.41 -19.48
CA PHE A 63 6.96 16.95 -19.58
C PHE A 63 7.95 16.44 -20.61
N TRP A 64 8.58 15.30 -20.31
CA TRP A 64 9.46 14.57 -21.19
C TRP A 64 9.04 13.12 -21.25
N ASP A 65 8.73 12.65 -22.45
CA ASP A 65 8.43 11.25 -22.74
C ASP A 65 9.64 10.69 -23.51
N THR A 66 10.46 9.90 -22.83
CA THR A 66 11.71 9.36 -23.38
C THR A 66 11.56 7.87 -23.63
N LYS A 67 11.73 7.46 -24.89
CA LYS A 67 11.62 6.06 -25.34
C LYS A 67 12.96 5.56 -25.82
N PHE A 68 13.37 4.35 -25.41
CA PHE A 68 14.63 3.75 -25.83
C PHE A 68 14.60 2.21 -25.82
N PRO A 69 15.31 1.55 -26.75
CA PRO A 69 15.51 0.10 -26.69
C PRO A 69 16.34 -0.30 -25.47
N ALA A 70 15.91 -1.32 -24.73
CA ALA A 70 16.60 -1.75 -23.51
C ALA A 70 18.01 -2.31 -23.79
N ALA A 71 18.20 -2.97 -24.93
CA ALA A 71 19.51 -3.50 -25.34
C ALA A 71 20.49 -2.42 -25.83
N ASN A 72 19.99 -1.23 -26.21
CA ASN A 72 20.81 -0.12 -26.70
C ASN A 72 20.20 1.24 -26.36
N ALA A 73 20.39 1.68 -25.12
CA ALA A 73 19.78 2.92 -24.62
C ALA A 73 20.26 4.20 -25.32
N ALA A 74 21.38 4.15 -26.06
CA ALA A 74 21.91 5.29 -26.80
C ALA A 74 21.03 5.73 -27.99
N GLU A 75 20.08 4.89 -28.40
CA GLU A 75 19.08 5.21 -29.43
C GLU A 75 17.83 5.88 -28.83
N SER A 76 17.97 6.61 -27.71
CA SER A 76 16.86 7.28 -27.05
C SER A 76 16.25 8.38 -27.92
N ILE A 77 14.91 8.46 -27.90
CA ILE A 77 14.12 9.51 -28.52
C ILE A 77 13.29 10.14 -27.42
N SER A 78 13.31 11.47 -27.31
CA SER A 78 12.53 12.19 -26.30
C SER A 78 11.60 13.21 -26.93
N GLU A 79 10.35 13.20 -26.49
CA GLU A 79 9.37 14.22 -26.83
C GLU A 79 9.17 15.15 -25.64
N PHE A 80 9.23 16.46 -25.90
CA PHE A 80 9.02 17.49 -24.90
C PHE A 80 7.66 18.14 -25.07
N ARG A 81 6.92 18.32 -23.97
CA ARG A 81 5.63 19.01 -23.96
C ARG A 81 5.52 20.01 -22.83
N PHE A 82 4.96 21.18 -23.14
CA PHE A 82 4.62 22.21 -22.16
C PHE A 82 3.09 22.35 -22.02
N SER A 83 2.62 22.42 -20.78
CA SER A 83 1.24 22.73 -20.41
C SER A 83 1.16 24.11 -19.76
N GLN A 84 0.25 24.95 -20.27
CA GLN A 84 -0.04 26.26 -19.69
C GLN A 84 -0.77 26.19 -18.34
N LYS A 85 -1.32 25.02 -17.99
CA LYS A 85 -1.97 24.74 -16.70
C LYS A 85 -1.17 23.68 -15.96
N VAL A 86 -1.07 23.83 -14.64
CA VAL A 86 -0.61 22.75 -13.76
C VAL A 86 -1.54 21.55 -13.98
N LEU A 87 -0.97 20.41 -14.38
CA LEU A 87 -1.70 19.16 -14.50
C LEU A 87 -1.54 18.40 -13.18
N ASN A 88 -2.64 18.03 -12.53
CA ASN A 88 -2.58 17.16 -11.37
C ASN A 88 -2.78 15.73 -11.82
N PHE A 89 -1.80 14.88 -11.54
CA PHE A 89 -1.84 13.43 -11.76
C PHE A 89 -2.12 12.67 -10.45
N TYR A 90 -2.41 13.39 -9.36
CA TYR A 90 -2.87 12.81 -8.11
C TYR A 90 -4.30 12.33 -8.29
N GLU A 91 -4.47 11.02 -8.36
CA GLU A 91 -5.75 10.38 -8.06
C GLU A 91 -5.83 10.24 -6.54
N PHE A 92 -6.90 10.78 -5.96
CA PHE A 92 -7.26 10.40 -4.60
C PHE A 92 -7.82 8.99 -4.70
N HIS A 93 -7.05 8.01 -4.25
CA HIS A 93 -7.58 6.68 -4.05
C HIS A 93 -8.44 6.70 -2.79
N ASP A 94 -9.72 6.33 -2.95
CA ASP A 94 -10.54 5.96 -1.80
C ASP A 94 -9.97 4.67 -1.24
N TYR A 95 -9.21 4.78 -0.16
CA TYR A 95 -8.68 3.61 0.53
C TYR A 95 -9.86 2.81 1.10
N PRO A 96 -9.87 1.47 0.92
CA PRO A 96 -10.87 0.64 1.56
C PRO A 96 -10.81 0.83 3.08
N PRO A 97 -11.95 0.73 3.79
CA PRO A 97 -11.98 0.82 5.24
C PRO A 97 -11.09 -0.25 5.86
N GLU A 98 -10.26 0.13 6.84
CA GLU A 98 -9.31 -0.78 7.49
C GLU A 98 -9.96 -1.48 8.68
N ILE A 99 -9.67 -2.76 8.88
CA ILE A 99 -10.02 -3.44 10.14
C ILE A 99 -8.86 -3.21 11.11
N SER A 100 -9.13 -2.57 12.24
CA SER A 100 -8.12 -2.28 13.25
C SER A 100 -8.45 -2.87 14.61
N MET A 101 -7.41 -3.04 15.42
CA MET A 101 -7.53 -3.37 16.85
C MET A 101 -7.05 -2.19 17.69
N PRO A 102 -7.54 -2.07 18.94
CA PRO A 102 -7.05 -1.09 19.90
C PRO A 102 -5.53 -1.10 20.04
N SER A 103 -4.95 0.09 20.08
CA SER A 103 -3.53 0.21 20.44
C SER A 103 -3.32 -0.01 21.93
N PHE A 104 -2.27 -0.76 22.26
CA PHE A 104 -1.77 -0.95 23.62
C PHE A 104 -0.52 -0.12 23.91
N GLY A 105 -0.09 0.71 22.97
CA GLY A 105 1.01 1.65 23.07
C GLY A 105 0.61 3.03 22.55
N GLY A 106 0.71 4.05 23.40
CA GLY A 106 0.36 5.41 23.00
C GLY A 106 -0.19 6.24 24.14
N GLY A 107 -0.59 7.47 23.84
CA GLY A 107 -1.19 8.35 24.84
C GLY A 107 -2.03 9.45 24.24
N MET A 108 -2.77 10.11 25.10
CA MET A 108 -3.57 11.29 24.81
C MET A 108 -3.31 12.34 25.89
N SER A 109 -3.26 13.59 25.47
CA SER A 109 -3.15 14.73 26.37
C SER A 109 -4.08 15.85 25.93
N SER A 110 -4.54 16.64 26.90
CA SER A 110 -5.44 17.75 26.66
C SER A 110 -5.21 18.85 27.70
N ASP A 111 -5.37 20.10 27.27
CA ASP A 111 -5.37 21.26 28.19
C ASP A 111 -6.61 21.30 29.09
N MET A 112 -7.64 20.51 28.75
CA MET A 112 -8.90 20.33 29.50
C MET A 112 -9.09 18.86 29.90
N GLY A 113 -10.00 18.58 30.83
CA GLY A 113 -10.35 17.21 31.20
C GLY A 113 -10.71 16.33 30.00
N ILE A 114 -10.08 15.16 29.92
CA ILE A 114 -10.35 14.09 28.96
C ILE A 114 -11.59 13.32 29.43
N ASP A 115 -12.57 13.18 28.56
CA ASP A 115 -13.75 12.35 28.80
C ASP A 115 -13.47 10.89 28.43
N LEU A 116 -12.88 10.15 29.36
CA LEU A 116 -12.47 8.75 29.15
C LEU A 116 -13.62 7.81 28.76
N GLU A 117 -14.87 8.12 29.14
CA GLU A 117 -16.05 7.32 28.80
C GLU A 117 -16.45 7.54 27.33
N ARG A 118 -16.30 8.76 26.82
CA ARG A 118 -16.47 9.06 25.40
C ARG A 118 -15.37 8.43 24.54
N GLU A 119 -14.14 8.40 25.05
CA GLU A 119 -12.98 7.84 24.34
C GLU A 119 -13.00 6.30 24.26
N ASP A 120 -13.77 5.58 25.11
CA ASP A 120 -13.86 4.09 25.10
C ASP A 120 -14.40 3.54 23.76
N TRP A 121 -15.05 4.37 22.94
CA TRP A 121 -15.72 3.97 21.70
C TRP A 121 -15.22 4.66 20.43
N GLY A 122 -14.46 5.74 20.56
CA GLY A 122 -14.37 6.75 19.52
C GLY A 122 -13.41 6.48 18.36
N ASN A 123 -12.42 5.57 18.47
CA ASN A 123 -11.30 5.68 17.53
C ASN A 123 -10.38 4.47 17.32
N GLY A 124 -10.80 3.23 17.60
CA GLY A 124 -9.84 2.10 17.58
C GLY A 124 -8.62 2.35 18.48
N GLY A 125 -8.79 3.22 19.49
CA GLY A 125 -7.73 3.82 20.28
C GLY A 125 -7.40 3.01 21.54
N ILE A 126 -6.97 3.70 22.59
CA ILE A 126 -6.59 3.10 23.87
C ILE A 126 -7.84 2.54 24.56
N LEU A 127 -7.77 1.31 25.09
CA LEU A 127 -8.84 0.73 25.90
C LEU A 127 -8.95 1.46 27.25
N THR A 128 -10.01 2.23 27.50
CA THR A 128 -10.05 3.19 28.63
C THR A 128 -10.65 2.65 29.91
N ARG A 129 -11.38 1.52 29.93
CA ARG A 129 -11.96 0.98 31.20
C ARG A 129 -10.97 0.84 32.36
N PRO A 130 -9.73 0.34 32.18
CA PRO A 130 -8.73 0.35 33.26
C PRO A 130 -8.34 1.75 33.72
N ALA A 131 -8.25 2.70 32.78
CA ALA A 131 -7.94 4.11 33.05
C ALA A 131 -9.09 4.78 33.84
N ILE A 132 -10.35 4.54 33.46
CA ILE A 132 -11.55 5.01 34.16
C ILE A 132 -11.53 4.53 35.63
N ASP A 133 -11.21 3.26 35.85
CA ASP A 133 -11.13 2.70 37.21
C ASP A 133 -9.97 3.27 38.03
N LEU A 134 -8.82 3.54 37.40
CA LEU A 134 -7.69 4.19 38.06
C LEU A 134 -8.01 5.65 38.41
N ALA A 135 -8.65 6.39 37.50
CA ALA A 135 -9.04 7.79 37.68
C ALA A 135 -9.95 7.99 38.90
N LYS A 136 -10.88 7.06 39.16
CA LYS A 136 -11.76 7.07 40.37
C LYS A 136 -10.99 7.07 41.70
N THR A 137 -9.72 6.67 41.69
CA THR A 137 -8.87 6.62 42.88
C THR A 137 -7.94 7.83 43.02
N MET A 138 -7.99 8.78 42.08
CA MET A 138 -7.08 9.92 42.00
C MET A 138 -7.70 11.18 42.60
N GLY A 139 -6.85 11.99 43.22
CA GLY A 139 -7.14 13.36 43.64
C GLY A 139 -6.57 14.39 42.65
N PRO A 140 -6.72 15.69 42.94
CA PRO A 140 -6.12 16.76 42.14
C PRO A 140 -4.59 16.72 42.08
N ASN A 141 -4.01 17.07 40.94
CA ASN A 141 -2.56 17.13 40.69
C ASN A 141 -1.82 15.82 41.01
N GLU A 142 -2.43 14.68 40.70
CA GLU A 142 -1.81 13.37 40.91
C GLU A 142 -1.37 12.76 39.58
N THR A 143 -0.25 12.04 39.62
CA THR A 143 0.13 11.10 38.58
C THR A 143 0.16 9.70 39.20
N LYS A 144 -0.56 8.75 38.60
CA LYS A 144 -0.58 7.35 39.05
C LYS A 144 -0.44 6.40 37.88
N SER A 145 0.24 5.28 38.12
CA SER A 145 0.38 4.19 37.17
C SER A 145 -0.19 2.89 37.74
N LYS A 146 -0.83 2.08 36.89
CA LYS A 146 -1.34 0.75 37.25
C LYS A 146 -1.18 -0.20 36.07
N THR A 147 -0.53 -1.33 36.32
CA THR A 147 -0.50 -2.47 35.39
C THR A 147 -1.71 -3.37 35.65
N VAL A 148 -2.41 -3.76 34.59
CA VAL A 148 -3.57 -4.65 34.65
C VAL A 148 -3.46 -5.75 33.60
N HIS A 149 -4.13 -6.89 33.84
CA HIS A 149 -4.44 -7.82 32.78
C HIS A 149 -5.65 -7.30 32.01
N VAL A 150 -5.53 -7.17 30.69
CA VAL A 150 -6.60 -6.58 29.87
C VAL A 150 -7.85 -7.48 29.87
N ALA A 151 -7.64 -8.80 29.95
CA ALA A 151 -8.71 -9.79 30.04
C ALA A 151 -9.62 -9.63 31.28
N ASP A 152 -9.18 -8.92 32.33
CA ASP A 152 -10.01 -8.61 33.51
C ASP A 152 -11.10 -7.56 33.19
N TYR A 153 -10.91 -6.78 32.13
CA TYR A 153 -11.77 -5.66 31.74
C TYR A 153 -12.54 -5.90 30.44
N TYR A 154 -12.00 -6.74 29.54
CA TYR A 154 -12.59 -7.04 28.23
C TYR A 154 -12.44 -8.53 27.91
N SER A 155 -13.55 -9.16 27.52
CA SER A 155 -13.54 -10.59 27.13
C SER A 155 -12.98 -10.81 25.73
N CYS A 156 -13.19 -9.86 24.82
CA CYS A 156 -12.74 -9.91 23.44
C CYS A 156 -12.12 -8.55 23.04
N TYR A 157 -11.22 -8.58 22.05
CA TYR A 157 -10.74 -7.34 21.42
C TYR A 157 -11.91 -6.63 20.73
N PRO A 158 -12.11 -5.32 20.99
CA PRO A 158 -13.09 -4.53 20.25
C PRO A 158 -12.50 -4.18 18.87
N ILE A 159 -12.57 -5.15 17.96
CA ILE A 159 -12.18 -4.98 16.56
C ILE A 159 -13.12 -3.95 15.91
N VAL A 160 -12.56 -2.95 15.24
CA VAL A 160 -13.35 -1.91 14.57
C VAL A 160 -13.04 -1.87 13.08
N LEU A 161 -14.01 -1.42 12.31
CA LEU A 161 -13.80 -1.02 10.92
C LEU A 161 -13.59 0.50 10.88
N ASP A 162 -12.37 0.96 10.63
CA ASP A 162 -12.02 2.38 10.62
C ASP A 162 -12.65 3.08 9.41
N TYR A 163 -13.80 3.68 9.68
CA TYR A 163 -14.61 4.45 8.75
C TYR A 163 -15.31 5.61 9.47
N TYR A 164 -14.76 6.02 10.63
CA TYR A 164 -15.43 6.90 11.59
C TYR A 164 -15.52 8.35 11.12
N THR A 165 -14.50 8.83 10.41
CA THR A 165 -14.38 10.24 9.96
C THR A 165 -15.58 10.73 9.15
N ARG A 166 -16.37 9.82 8.57
CA ARG A 166 -17.59 10.12 7.80
C ARG A 166 -18.78 10.59 8.63
N TYR A 167 -18.86 10.15 9.89
CA TYR A 167 -20.06 10.33 10.72
C TYR A 167 -19.93 11.48 11.72
N TYR A 168 -18.74 12.08 11.81
CA TYR A 168 -18.43 13.12 12.78
C TYR A 168 -19.37 14.33 12.67
N GLY A 169 -20.09 14.61 13.75
CA GLY A 169 -20.96 15.79 13.87
C GLY A 169 -22.42 15.57 13.46
N ASP A 170 -22.82 14.33 13.16
CA ASP A 170 -24.20 13.91 12.96
C ASP A 170 -24.55 12.76 13.92
N GLU A 171 -25.26 13.08 15.01
CA GLU A 171 -25.58 12.14 16.09
C GLU A 171 -26.35 10.89 15.59
N ASP A 172 -27.27 11.05 14.63
CA ASP A 172 -28.08 9.94 14.11
C ASP A 172 -27.23 8.97 13.28
N LEU A 173 -26.22 9.48 12.58
CA LEU A 173 -25.28 8.65 11.82
C LEU A 173 -24.20 8.03 12.72
N GLU A 174 -23.72 8.76 13.73
CA GLU A 174 -22.82 8.21 14.77
C GLU A 174 -23.48 7.02 15.49
N ASP A 175 -24.78 7.13 15.81
CA ASP A 175 -25.56 6.05 16.41
C ASP A 175 -25.71 4.83 15.49
N GLN A 176 -25.98 5.05 14.20
CA GLN A 176 -26.05 3.97 13.21
C GLN A 176 -24.70 3.26 13.04
N TRP A 177 -23.62 4.02 12.91
CA TRP A 177 -22.27 3.49 12.83
C TRP A 177 -21.93 2.66 14.07
N ARG A 178 -22.23 3.18 15.28
CA ARG A 178 -21.98 2.50 16.55
C ARG A 178 -22.73 1.15 16.64
N ASN A 179 -24.00 1.12 16.24
CA ASN A 179 -24.78 -0.12 16.20
C ASN A 179 -24.19 -1.14 15.22
N GLY A 180 -23.68 -0.69 14.07
CA GLY A 180 -23.00 -1.55 13.11
C GLY A 180 -21.67 -2.09 13.64
N GLN A 181 -20.86 -1.26 14.31
CA GLN A 181 -19.62 -1.67 14.96
C GLN A 181 -19.85 -2.73 16.04
N GLU A 182 -20.93 -2.62 16.83
CA GLU A 182 -21.27 -3.67 17.79
C GLU A 182 -21.55 -5.02 17.13
N ALA A 183 -22.26 -5.02 16.01
CA ALA A 183 -22.53 -6.25 15.26
C ALA A 183 -21.23 -6.82 14.67
N PHE A 184 -20.36 -5.95 14.18
CA PHE A 184 -19.03 -6.31 13.67
C PHE A 184 -18.13 -6.93 14.75
N GLN A 185 -18.07 -6.31 15.94
CA GLN A 185 -17.31 -6.83 17.08
C GLN A 185 -17.85 -8.20 17.54
N ARG A 186 -19.18 -8.37 17.59
CA ARG A 186 -19.80 -9.66 17.90
C ARG A 186 -19.43 -10.73 16.89
N PHE A 187 -19.30 -10.36 15.61
CA PHE A 187 -18.89 -11.29 14.56
C PHE A 187 -17.44 -11.76 14.74
N PHE A 188 -16.50 -10.86 15.03
CA PHE A 188 -15.08 -11.22 15.17
C PHE A 188 -14.71 -11.79 16.55
N SER A 189 -15.36 -11.39 17.64
CA SER A 189 -15.26 -11.98 19.00
C SER A 189 -13.91 -12.62 19.39
N ILE A 190 -12.78 -11.99 19.06
CA ILE A 190 -11.44 -12.56 19.29
C ILE A 190 -11.10 -12.42 20.78
N PRO A 191 -10.92 -13.51 21.55
CA PRO A 191 -10.66 -13.42 22.98
C PRO A 191 -9.34 -12.70 23.28
N ILE A 192 -9.31 -11.90 24.35
CA ILE A 192 -8.05 -11.31 24.83
C ILE A 192 -7.25 -12.38 25.59
N PRO A 193 -5.99 -12.65 25.22
CA PRO A 193 -5.16 -13.60 25.94
C PRO A 193 -4.90 -13.11 27.37
N SER A 194 -5.02 -14.04 28.33
CA SER A 194 -4.92 -13.73 29.77
C SER A 194 -3.56 -13.14 30.17
N GLN A 195 -2.51 -13.40 29.39
CA GLN A 195 -1.16 -12.94 29.66
C GLN A 195 -0.92 -11.47 29.28
N VAL A 196 -1.78 -10.86 28.45
CA VAL A 196 -1.59 -9.48 27.98
C VAL A 196 -1.75 -8.50 29.13
N GLN A 197 -0.64 -7.82 29.45
CA GLN A 197 -0.57 -6.81 30.50
C GLN A 197 -0.30 -5.43 29.89
N VAL A 198 -1.01 -4.43 30.41
CA VAL A 198 -0.88 -3.04 29.97
C VAL A 198 -0.75 -2.16 31.20
N THR A 199 0.22 -1.25 31.15
CA THR A 199 0.45 -0.25 32.18
C THR A 199 -0.19 1.06 31.76
N TYR A 200 -1.17 1.50 32.54
CA TYR A 200 -1.85 2.78 32.35
C TYR A 200 -1.23 3.81 33.30
N THR A 201 -0.84 4.97 32.77
CA THR A 201 -0.36 6.12 33.54
C THR A 201 -1.25 7.31 33.27
N LEU A 202 -1.84 7.88 34.32
CA LEU A 202 -2.74 9.03 34.23
C LEU A 202 -2.15 10.20 35.01
N THR A 203 -2.41 11.42 34.53
CA THR A 203 -2.15 12.68 35.23
C THR A 203 -3.46 13.46 35.37
N THR A 204 -3.75 13.99 36.56
CA THR A 204 -4.91 14.86 36.82
C THR A 204 -4.50 16.32 37.03
N ASN A 205 -5.39 17.25 36.68
CA ASN A 205 -5.20 18.69 36.91
C ASN A 205 -5.62 19.12 38.33
N GLU A 206 -5.58 20.43 38.60
CA GLU A 206 -5.97 21.03 39.88
C GLU A 206 -7.45 20.80 40.24
N MET A 207 -8.30 20.49 39.26
CA MET A 207 -9.71 20.16 39.47
C MET A 207 -9.95 18.66 39.66
N GLY A 208 -8.90 17.83 39.53
CA GLY A 208 -9.00 16.36 39.59
C GLY A 208 -9.44 15.72 38.28
N GLU A 209 -9.50 16.47 37.18
CA GLU A 209 -9.83 15.94 35.86
C GLU A 209 -8.58 15.31 35.23
N VAL A 210 -8.73 14.18 34.54
CA VAL A 210 -7.62 13.54 33.82
C VAL A 210 -7.23 14.42 32.62
N ILE A 211 -5.97 14.80 32.52
CA ILE A 211 -5.43 15.63 31.42
C ILE A 211 -4.40 14.88 30.58
N GLU A 212 -3.87 13.78 31.08
CA GLU A 212 -2.98 12.90 30.34
C GLU A 212 -3.32 11.43 30.65
N LEU A 213 -3.29 10.61 29.61
CA LEU A 213 -3.35 9.16 29.68
C LEU A 213 -2.25 8.61 28.77
N TYR A 214 -1.42 7.72 29.28
CA TYR A 214 -0.45 6.96 28.53
C TYR A 214 -0.63 5.47 28.83
N CYS A 215 -0.61 4.63 27.80
CA CYS A 215 -0.61 3.18 27.93
C CYS A 215 0.64 2.59 27.25
N ASP A 216 1.17 1.56 27.88
CA ASP A 216 2.33 0.82 27.39
C ASP A 216 2.16 -0.67 27.71
N THR A 217 2.62 -1.53 26.82
CA THR A 217 2.53 -2.99 26.97
C THR A 217 3.89 -3.63 26.72
N GLN A 218 4.23 -4.63 27.52
CA GLN A 218 5.42 -5.45 27.30
C GLN A 218 5.16 -6.61 26.32
N SER A 219 3.91 -6.77 25.88
CA SER A 219 3.51 -7.80 24.92
C SER A 219 3.47 -7.21 23.51
N TRP A 220 3.95 -7.97 22.54
CA TRP A 220 3.76 -7.63 21.13
C TRP A 220 2.41 -8.17 20.66
N LEU A 221 1.59 -7.31 20.06
CA LEU A 221 0.32 -7.68 19.44
C LEU A 221 0.29 -7.16 18.02
N GLU A 222 -0.14 -8.01 17.09
CA GLU A 222 -0.16 -7.69 15.67
C GLU A 222 -1.48 -8.17 15.06
N LEU A 223 -2.10 -7.31 14.28
CA LEU A 223 -3.23 -7.61 13.41
C LEU A 223 -2.92 -7.05 12.04
N ASN A 224 -2.48 -7.92 11.16
CA ASN A 224 -2.33 -7.60 9.75
C ASN A 224 -3.64 -7.93 9.06
N THR A 225 -4.07 -7.03 8.18
CA THR A 225 -5.29 -7.21 7.39
C THR A 225 -4.96 -6.97 5.94
N ALA A 226 -5.58 -7.75 5.06
CA ALA A 226 -5.57 -7.48 3.64
C ALA A 226 -7.01 -7.35 3.17
N VAL A 227 -7.24 -6.39 2.29
CA VAL A 227 -8.57 -6.03 1.82
C VAL A 227 -8.57 -5.88 0.31
N THR A 228 -9.62 -6.37 -0.32
CA THR A 228 -9.85 -6.15 -1.73
C THR A 228 -11.33 -5.91 -2.01
N GLN A 229 -11.61 -5.07 -2.99
CA GLN A 229 -12.97 -4.80 -3.42
C GLN A 229 -13.44 -5.89 -4.39
N GLY A 230 -14.69 -6.30 -4.27
CA GLY A 230 -15.38 -7.04 -5.31
C GLY A 230 -16.78 -6.48 -5.53
N ASP A 231 -17.63 -7.28 -6.17
CA ASP A 231 -18.98 -6.83 -6.52
C ASP A 231 -19.84 -6.63 -5.25
N GLY A 232 -20.26 -5.39 -5.02
CA GLY A 232 -21.15 -5.00 -3.91
C GLY A 232 -20.54 -5.06 -2.50
N GLY A 233 -19.22 -5.17 -2.34
CA GLY A 233 -18.60 -5.20 -1.01
C GLY A 233 -17.08 -5.31 -1.00
N TYR A 234 -16.54 -5.39 0.22
CA TYR A 234 -15.12 -5.61 0.49
C TYR A 234 -14.90 -6.99 1.09
N TYR A 235 -13.80 -7.65 0.69
CA TYR A 235 -13.34 -8.92 1.23
C TYR A 235 -12.10 -8.70 2.08
N TYR A 236 -12.08 -9.30 3.26
CA TYR A 236 -11.03 -9.16 4.26
C TYR A 236 -10.46 -10.52 4.66
N ILE A 237 -9.17 -10.52 4.98
CA ILE A 237 -8.53 -11.56 5.79
C ILE A 237 -7.83 -10.93 6.99
N LEU A 238 -7.54 -11.75 8.00
CA LEU A 238 -6.82 -11.34 9.21
C LEU A 238 -5.64 -12.27 9.44
N ASP A 239 -4.45 -11.73 9.69
CA ASP A 239 -3.31 -12.47 10.23
C ASP A 239 -2.90 -11.83 11.56
N SER A 240 -3.14 -12.53 12.67
CA SER A 240 -3.02 -11.94 14.01
C SER A 240 -2.17 -12.78 14.95
N HIS A 241 -1.21 -12.14 15.60
CA HIS A 241 -0.23 -12.78 16.47
C HIS A 241 -0.07 -12.05 17.80
N VAL A 242 0.27 -12.81 18.83
CA VAL A 242 0.63 -12.29 20.16
C VAL A 242 1.94 -12.90 20.63
N SER A 243 2.78 -12.09 21.28
CA SER A 243 4.00 -12.52 21.96
C SER A 243 4.10 -11.83 23.33
N GLU A 244 4.59 -12.56 24.33
CA GLU A 244 4.82 -12.02 25.69
C GLU A 244 6.03 -11.08 25.76
N ASP A 245 6.86 -11.07 24.71
CA ASP A 245 8.06 -10.24 24.57
C ASP A 245 7.95 -9.36 23.31
N GLU A 246 8.28 -8.09 23.43
CA GLU A 246 8.39 -7.11 22.34
C GLU A 246 9.37 -7.54 21.24
N ALA A 247 10.39 -8.34 21.57
CA ALA A 247 11.31 -8.90 20.59
C ALA A 247 10.68 -9.97 19.67
N LYS A 248 9.37 -10.20 19.78
CA LYS A 248 8.58 -11.14 18.97
C LYS A 248 9.01 -12.61 19.10
N ASN A 249 9.65 -12.96 20.22
CA ASN A 249 10.11 -14.33 20.48
C ASN A 249 8.92 -15.22 20.84
N GLY A 250 8.72 -16.30 20.07
CA GLY A 250 7.67 -17.28 20.37
C GLY A 250 6.25 -16.77 20.09
N MET A 251 6.09 -15.94 19.05
CA MET A 251 4.77 -15.52 18.56
C MET A 251 3.82 -16.70 18.36
N VAL A 252 2.59 -16.53 18.84
CA VAL A 252 1.50 -17.49 18.68
C VAL A 252 0.33 -16.78 18.01
N GLN A 253 -0.35 -17.47 17.10
CA GLN A 253 -1.59 -16.95 16.51
C GLN A 253 -2.62 -16.71 17.61
N MET A 254 -3.37 -15.60 17.50
CA MET A 254 -4.50 -15.35 18.41
C MET A 254 -5.58 -16.43 18.26
N ASP A 255 -6.45 -16.57 19.26
CA ASP A 255 -7.57 -17.51 19.18
C ASP A 255 -8.68 -16.96 18.27
N LEU A 256 -8.64 -17.38 17.01
CA LEU A 256 -9.62 -16.99 15.99
C LEU A 256 -10.81 -17.96 15.89
N SER A 257 -10.90 -18.95 16.78
CA SER A 257 -11.96 -19.96 16.75
C SER A 257 -13.35 -19.41 17.09
N HIS A 258 -13.39 -18.23 17.70
CA HIS A 258 -14.61 -17.53 18.11
C HIS A 258 -15.22 -16.64 17.01
N ILE A 259 -14.54 -16.46 15.87
CA ILE A 259 -15.10 -15.73 14.73
C ILE A 259 -16.31 -16.49 14.18
N GLN A 260 -17.43 -15.80 14.03
CA GLN A 260 -18.66 -16.39 13.52
C GLN A 260 -18.45 -16.91 12.09
N GLY A 261 -18.65 -18.20 11.88
CA GLY A 261 -18.41 -18.82 10.57
C GLY A 261 -16.96 -19.26 10.35
N GLY A 262 -16.07 -19.09 11.33
CA GLY A 262 -14.70 -19.61 11.33
C GLY A 262 -13.67 -18.71 10.66
N TYR A 263 -12.40 -19.05 10.84
CA TYR A 263 -11.26 -18.32 10.31
C TYR A 263 -11.16 -18.43 8.78
N GLY A 264 -11.07 -17.31 8.07
CA GLY A 264 -10.84 -17.28 6.63
C GLY A 264 -11.12 -15.92 5.98
N VAL A 265 -11.93 -15.92 4.92
CA VAL A 265 -12.27 -14.70 4.16
C VAL A 265 -13.64 -14.18 4.61
N TYR A 266 -13.69 -12.89 4.93
CA TYR A 266 -14.88 -12.20 5.43
C TYR A 266 -15.37 -11.18 4.41
N PHE A 267 -16.66 -11.17 4.11
CA PHE A 267 -17.27 -10.21 3.19
C PHE A 267 -18.10 -9.19 3.98
N VAL A 268 -17.84 -7.91 3.73
CA VAL A 268 -18.62 -6.78 4.25
C VAL A 268 -19.32 -6.11 3.06
N PRO A 269 -20.65 -6.25 2.93
CA PRO A 269 -21.37 -5.62 1.85
C PRO A 269 -21.43 -4.10 2.02
N PHE A 270 -21.55 -3.38 0.90
CA PHE A 270 -21.92 -1.97 0.92
C PHE A 270 -23.09 -1.68 -0.03
N LEU A 271 -23.79 -0.59 0.21
CA LEU A 271 -24.71 0.01 -0.75
C LEU A 271 -24.05 1.26 -1.32
N GLU A 272 -23.94 1.36 -2.64
CA GLU A 272 -23.51 2.60 -3.26
C GLU A 272 -24.54 3.68 -2.99
N ASN A 273 -24.11 4.79 -2.40
CA ASN A 273 -24.95 5.95 -2.21
C ASN A 273 -24.55 7.01 -3.25
N GLU A 274 -25.24 6.97 -4.40
CA GLU A 274 -25.03 7.88 -5.54
C GLU A 274 -25.07 9.37 -5.16
N ALA A 275 -25.81 9.75 -4.12
CA ALA A 275 -25.93 11.14 -3.68
C ALA A 275 -24.72 11.63 -2.87
N SER A 276 -24.03 10.72 -2.18
CA SER A 276 -22.87 11.03 -1.36
C SER A 276 -21.55 10.75 -2.07
N GLY A 277 -21.54 9.89 -3.10
CA GLY A 277 -20.33 9.42 -3.77
C GLY A 277 -19.57 8.35 -2.97
N TRP A 278 -20.11 7.89 -1.84
CA TRP A 278 -19.43 6.99 -0.91
C TRP A 278 -20.22 5.70 -0.63
N ALA A 279 -19.52 4.60 -0.37
CA ALA A 279 -20.10 3.30 -0.03
C ALA A 279 -20.67 3.26 1.41
N ASP A 280 -21.92 2.84 1.57
CA ASP A 280 -22.59 2.65 2.87
C ASP A 280 -22.40 1.19 3.35
N LEU A 281 -21.41 0.97 4.22
CA LEU A 281 -21.01 -0.34 4.72
C LEU A 281 -22.07 -0.96 5.63
N LYS A 282 -22.45 -2.20 5.34
CA LYS A 282 -23.40 -3.00 6.12
C LYS A 282 -22.66 -3.95 7.05
N MET A 283 -22.03 -3.36 8.07
CA MET A 283 -21.24 -4.07 9.08
C MET A 283 -22.04 -5.17 9.79
N GLU A 284 -23.36 -5.00 9.94
CA GLU A 284 -24.27 -5.98 10.53
C GLU A 284 -24.54 -7.20 9.64
N GLN A 285 -24.13 -7.15 8.37
CA GLN A 285 -24.31 -8.20 7.36
C GLN A 285 -22.98 -8.87 6.99
N VAL A 286 -21.92 -8.65 7.78
CA VAL A 286 -20.65 -9.34 7.63
C VAL A 286 -20.84 -10.87 7.68
N GLN A 287 -20.12 -11.58 6.81
CA GLN A 287 -20.21 -13.04 6.68
C GLN A 287 -18.84 -13.66 6.38
N THR A 288 -18.58 -14.87 6.91
CA THR A 288 -17.47 -15.71 6.42
C THR A 288 -17.91 -16.37 5.12
N VAL A 289 -17.23 -16.03 4.02
CA VAL A 289 -17.51 -16.59 2.68
C VAL A 289 -16.64 -17.79 2.36
N TYR A 290 -15.46 -17.88 2.99
CA TYR A 290 -14.53 -18.99 2.83
C TYR A 290 -13.88 -19.32 4.17
N GLN A 291 -13.81 -20.60 4.51
CA GLN A 291 -13.05 -21.08 5.68
C GLN A 291 -11.69 -21.59 5.21
N VAL A 292 -10.64 -21.06 5.82
CA VAL A 292 -9.27 -21.53 5.60
C VAL A 292 -9.07 -22.85 6.34
N PRO A 293 -8.33 -23.82 5.77
CA PRO A 293 -8.07 -25.09 6.44
C PRO A 293 -7.41 -24.90 7.81
N GLN A 294 -7.76 -25.77 8.76
CA GLN A 294 -7.23 -25.69 10.12
C GLN A 294 -5.70 -25.79 10.14
N GLY A 295 -5.05 -24.86 10.84
CA GLY A 295 -3.59 -24.82 10.96
C GLY A 295 -2.88 -24.08 9.82
N GLU A 296 -3.63 -23.51 8.88
CA GLU A 296 -3.10 -22.56 7.90
C GLU A 296 -3.29 -21.12 8.39
N ARG A 297 -2.33 -20.24 8.06
CA ARG A 297 -2.48 -18.79 8.20
C ARG A 297 -2.78 -18.15 6.86
N THR A 298 -3.54 -17.05 6.87
CA THR A 298 -3.69 -16.17 5.70
C THR A 298 -2.54 -15.18 5.64
N VAL A 299 -2.15 -14.74 4.44
CA VAL A 299 -1.06 -13.77 4.28
C VAL A 299 -1.51 -12.54 3.49
N ASN A 300 -2.07 -12.73 2.31
CA ASN A 300 -2.50 -11.64 1.45
C ASN A 300 -3.75 -12.06 0.64
N LEU A 301 -4.52 -11.07 0.18
CA LEU A 301 -5.76 -11.22 -0.56
C LEU A 301 -5.91 -10.08 -1.58
N PHE A 302 -6.15 -10.43 -2.83
CA PHE A 302 -6.51 -9.46 -3.87
C PHE A 302 -7.53 -10.02 -4.86
N THR A 303 -8.23 -9.14 -5.55
CA THR A 303 -9.09 -9.46 -6.69
C THR A 303 -8.26 -9.34 -7.96
N ASN A 304 -8.23 -10.38 -8.78
CA ASN A 304 -7.55 -10.33 -10.07
C ASN A 304 -8.42 -9.63 -11.15
N GLU A 305 -7.86 -9.36 -12.34
CA GLU A 305 -8.61 -8.70 -13.42
C GLU A 305 -9.88 -9.45 -13.87
N LYS A 306 -9.97 -10.74 -13.57
CA LYS A 306 -11.10 -11.62 -13.91
C LYS A 306 -12.18 -11.62 -12.82
N GLY A 307 -11.98 -10.88 -11.73
CA GLY A 307 -12.88 -10.77 -10.59
C GLY A 307 -12.79 -11.92 -9.58
N ASN A 308 -11.83 -12.84 -9.72
CA ASN A 308 -11.62 -13.93 -8.77
C ASN A 308 -10.80 -13.44 -7.58
N LEU A 309 -11.06 -14.00 -6.40
CA LEU A 309 -10.25 -13.69 -5.21
C LEU A 309 -9.02 -14.60 -5.16
N MET A 310 -7.86 -14.00 -4.95
CA MET A 310 -6.56 -14.66 -4.92
C MET A 310 -6.07 -14.66 -3.48
N LEU A 311 -6.30 -15.77 -2.78
CA LEU A 311 -5.99 -15.92 -1.37
C LEU A 311 -4.68 -16.67 -1.15
N TYR A 312 -3.74 -16.05 -0.47
CA TYR A 312 -2.45 -16.65 -0.12
C TYR A 312 -2.49 -17.20 1.29
N THR A 313 -2.17 -18.48 1.43
CA THR A 313 -2.11 -19.17 2.73
C THR A 313 -0.79 -19.90 2.92
N VAL A 314 -0.44 -20.14 4.18
CA VAL A 314 0.75 -20.90 4.57
C VAL A 314 0.35 -22.03 5.49
N ALA A 315 0.74 -23.26 5.12
CA ALA A 315 0.61 -24.45 5.95
C ALA A 315 2.02 -24.91 6.39
N GLY A 316 2.37 -24.66 7.65
CA GLY A 316 3.74 -24.86 8.15
C GLY A 316 4.72 -23.92 7.44
N GLU A 317 5.49 -24.44 6.49
CA GLU A 317 6.44 -23.67 5.68
C GLU A 317 6.04 -23.58 4.19
N THR A 318 4.97 -24.26 3.80
CA THR A 318 4.54 -24.38 2.40
C THR A 318 3.46 -23.34 2.08
N TRP A 319 3.70 -22.59 1.02
CA TRP A 319 2.81 -21.52 0.55
C TRP A 319 1.86 -22.03 -0.53
N TYR A 320 0.63 -21.50 -0.50
CA TYR A 320 -0.42 -21.85 -1.45
C TYR A 320 -1.10 -20.60 -1.97
N LEU A 321 -1.37 -20.60 -3.28
CA LEU A 321 -2.37 -19.74 -3.90
C LEU A 321 -3.70 -20.52 -3.95
N ASN A 322 -4.74 -19.93 -3.36
CA ASN A 322 -6.12 -20.40 -3.43
C ASN A 322 -6.91 -19.41 -4.29
N VAL A 323 -7.28 -19.83 -5.50
CA VAL A 323 -8.15 -19.03 -6.39
C VAL A 323 -9.59 -19.35 -6.00
N LEU A 324 -10.30 -18.35 -5.48
CA LEU A 324 -11.71 -18.44 -5.13
C LEU A 324 -12.57 -17.79 -6.22
N SER A 325 -13.83 -18.20 -6.32
CA SER A 325 -14.84 -17.51 -7.11
C SER A 325 -14.97 -16.04 -6.69
N SER A 326 -15.57 -15.22 -7.56
CA SER A 326 -15.76 -13.79 -7.29
C SER A 326 -16.62 -13.47 -6.07
N ASP A 327 -17.45 -14.41 -5.62
CA ASP A 327 -18.20 -14.32 -4.36
C ASP A 327 -17.46 -14.90 -3.14
N GLY A 328 -16.23 -15.40 -3.36
CA GLY A 328 -15.37 -16.05 -2.37
C GLY A 328 -15.82 -17.44 -1.92
N ARG A 329 -16.96 -17.96 -2.39
CA ARG A 329 -17.59 -19.16 -1.79
C ARG A 329 -17.09 -20.49 -2.33
N GLN A 330 -16.44 -20.50 -3.48
CA GLN A 330 -15.95 -21.72 -4.13
C GLN A 330 -14.45 -21.65 -4.35
N LEU A 331 -13.73 -22.68 -3.90
CA LEU A 331 -12.34 -22.89 -4.28
C LEU A 331 -12.29 -23.40 -5.72
N LEU A 332 -11.83 -22.56 -6.64
CA LEU A 332 -11.66 -22.89 -8.06
C LEU A 332 -10.34 -23.61 -8.31
N GLN A 333 -9.29 -23.20 -7.61
CA GLN A 333 -7.96 -23.79 -7.74
C GLN A 333 -7.19 -23.66 -6.43
N ARG A 334 -6.37 -24.67 -6.12
CA ARG A 334 -5.31 -24.58 -5.12
C ARG A 334 -3.99 -24.98 -5.74
N LEU A 335 -3.01 -24.09 -5.67
CA LEU A 335 -1.68 -24.25 -6.25
C LEU A 335 -0.62 -24.13 -5.16
N GLU A 336 0.27 -25.12 -5.05
CA GLU A 336 1.45 -25.05 -4.19
C GLU A 336 2.52 -24.17 -4.84
N LEU A 337 3.03 -23.17 -4.09
CA LEU A 337 4.04 -22.23 -4.56
C LEU A 337 5.46 -22.62 -4.11
N GLY A 338 5.56 -23.48 -3.10
CA GLY A 338 6.83 -23.99 -2.56
C GLY A 338 7.06 -23.61 -1.10
N GLN A 339 8.27 -23.84 -0.61
CA GLN A 339 8.68 -23.55 0.76
C GLN A 339 9.39 -22.19 0.83
N MET A 340 8.75 -21.21 1.50
CA MET A 340 9.30 -19.86 1.71
C MET A 340 9.32 -19.48 3.20
N GLY A 341 9.21 -20.47 4.07
CA GLY A 341 9.18 -20.28 5.52
C GLY A 341 7.82 -19.86 6.06
N SER A 342 7.66 -20.03 7.38
CA SER A 342 6.39 -19.80 8.07
C SER A 342 6.06 -18.33 8.28
N ASN A 343 7.07 -17.44 8.29
CA ASN A 343 6.94 -16.02 8.65
C ASN A 343 7.15 -15.07 7.46
N GLY A 344 7.15 -15.59 6.22
CA GLY A 344 7.27 -14.74 5.04
C GLY A 344 6.10 -13.73 4.95
N TYR A 345 6.37 -12.51 4.50
CA TYR A 345 5.34 -11.59 4.02
C TYR A 345 5.31 -11.66 2.49
N MET A 346 4.23 -11.16 1.91
CA MET A 346 4.08 -11.04 0.47
C MET A 346 3.55 -9.64 0.18
N VAL A 347 4.23 -8.93 -0.69
CA VAL A 347 3.77 -7.61 -1.15
C VAL A 347 2.75 -7.78 -2.27
N ASP A 348 2.16 -6.68 -2.72
CA ASP A 348 1.19 -6.75 -3.82
C ASP A 348 1.84 -7.35 -5.08
N PRO A 349 1.15 -8.29 -5.75
CA PRO A 349 1.66 -8.92 -6.95
C PRO A 349 1.69 -7.93 -8.12
N LEU A 350 2.53 -8.21 -9.11
CA LEU A 350 2.38 -7.59 -10.43
C LEU A 350 1.58 -8.54 -11.33
N GLU A 351 0.33 -8.18 -11.60
CA GLU A 351 -0.52 -8.88 -12.57
C GLU A 351 -0.26 -8.35 -13.98
N GLY A 352 -0.10 -9.28 -14.93
CA GLY A 352 -0.15 -9.02 -16.36
C GLY A 352 -1.29 -9.83 -17.00
N GLU A 353 -1.48 -9.68 -18.31
CA GLU A 353 -2.61 -10.31 -19.03
C GLU A 353 -2.72 -11.84 -18.82
N ASP A 354 -1.57 -12.53 -18.84
CA ASP A 354 -1.45 -13.98 -18.79
C ASP A 354 -0.44 -14.49 -17.75
N HIS A 355 0.07 -13.61 -16.89
CA HIS A 355 1.08 -13.94 -15.90
C HIS A 355 0.92 -13.12 -14.64
N MET A 356 1.55 -13.59 -13.57
CA MET A 356 1.57 -12.89 -12.29
C MET A 356 2.91 -13.10 -11.62
N LEU A 357 3.54 -12.01 -11.21
CA LEU A 357 4.80 -12.04 -10.49
C LEU A 357 4.55 -11.77 -9.01
N LEU A 358 4.93 -12.74 -8.18
CA LEU A 358 4.79 -12.70 -6.74
C LEU A 358 6.14 -12.39 -6.11
N PHE A 359 6.10 -11.60 -5.05
CA PHE A 359 7.27 -11.11 -4.33
C PHE A 359 7.19 -11.56 -2.88
N PHE A 360 8.20 -12.30 -2.45
CA PHE A 360 8.32 -12.80 -1.09
C PHE A 360 9.57 -12.24 -0.41
N ASN A 361 9.64 -12.43 0.90
CA ASN A 361 10.82 -12.10 1.70
C ASN A 361 12.10 -12.74 1.12
N ASP A 362 13.24 -12.19 1.50
CA ASP A 362 14.56 -12.73 1.16
C ASP A 362 14.82 -12.79 -0.35
N HIS A 363 14.30 -11.81 -1.10
CA HIS A 363 14.61 -11.64 -2.52
C HIS A 363 14.08 -12.78 -3.41
N GLN A 364 13.09 -13.56 -2.95
CA GLN A 364 12.50 -14.63 -3.75
C GLN A 364 11.29 -14.15 -4.56
N LEU A 365 11.23 -14.53 -5.84
CA LEU A 365 10.08 -14.27 -6.70
C LEU A 365 9.46 -15.58 -7.19
N ILE A 366 8.16 -15.58 -7.41
CA ILE A 366 7.47 -16.66 -8.14
C ILE A 366 6.76 -16.08 -9.34
N LEU A 367 7.07 -16.61 -10.52
CA LEU A 367 6.34 -16.33 -11.74
C LEU A 367 5.26 -17.40 -11.94
N LEU A 368 4.01 -16.95 -11.97
CA LEU A 368 2.87 -17.76 -12.37
C LEU A 368 2.43 -17.40 -13.79
N THR A 369 1.95 -18.39 -14.53
CA THR A 369 1.37 -18.22 -15.87
C THR A 369 -0.05 -18.76 -15.89
N TRP A 370 -0.91 -18.17 -16.72
CA TRP A 370 -2.32 -18.53 -16.86
C TRP A 370 -2.57 -19.19 -18.21
N ASP A 371 -3.16 -20.38 -18.21
CA ASP A 371 -3.43 -21.13 -19.45
C ASP A 371 -4.81 -20.85 -20.09
N GLY A 372 -5.57 -19.90 -19.53
CA GLY A 372 -6.97 -19.67 -19.86
C GLY A 372 -7.96 -20.27 -18.85
N LYS A 373 -7.50 -21.14 -17.95
CA LYS A 373 -8.35 -21.86 -16.99
C LYS A 373 -7.76 -21.91 -15.57
N GLU A 374 -6.46 -22.14 -15.45
CA GLU A 374 -5.76 -22.33 -14.18
C GLU A 374 -4.37 -21.66 -14.21
N TYR A 375 -3.89 -21.22 -13.05
CA TYR A 375 -2.52 -20.73 -12.90
C TYR A 375 -1.54 -21.90 -12.75
N ALA A 376 -0.35 -21.78 -13.30
CA ALA A 376 0.74 -22.73 -13.12
C ALA A 376 2.02 -22.01 -12.69
N LEU A 377 2.79 -22.63 -11.80
CA LEU A 377 4.13 -22.17 -11.46
C LEU A 377 5.04 -22.33 -12.68
N ALA A 378 5.47 -21.22 -13.24
CA ALA A 378 6.43 -21.21 -14.35
C ALA A 378 7.85 -21.28 -13.81
N HIS A 379 8.21 -20.37 -12.91
CA HIS A 379 9.55 -20.29 -12.33
C HIS A 379 9.53 -19.80 -10.89
N ALA A 380 10.45 -20.35 -10.08
CA ALA A 380 10.91 -19.70 -8.86
C ALA A 380 12.23 -18.99 -9.17
N LEU A 381 12.30 -17.70 -8.89
CA LEU A 381 13.42 -16.83 -9.25
C LEU A 381 14.01 -16.21 -7.98
N GLN A 382 15.24 -15.74 -8.12
CA GLN A 382 15.93 -14.98 -7.09
C GLN A 382 16.26 -13.60 -7.63
N MET A 383 15.92 -12.58 -6.85
CA MET A 383 16.39 -11.22 -7.07
C MET A 383 17.90 -11.13 -6.79
N PRO A 384 18.64 -10.35 -7.56
CA PRO A 384 20.09 -10.17 -7.36
C PRO A 384 20.41 -9.67 -5.94
N GLU A 385 21.50 -10.16 -5.33
CA GLU A 385 21.91 -9.80 -3.95
C GLU A 385 22.26 -8.31 -3.78
N ASP A 386 22.62 -7.62 -4.87
CA ASP A 386 22.93 -6.19 -4.86
C ASP A 386 21.68 -5.31 -4.87
N GLU A 387 20.51 -5.92 -5.06
CA GLU A 387 19.22 -5.23 -5.05
C GLU A 387 18.85 -4.90 -3.60
N GLN A 388 18.79 -3.61 -3.26
CA GLN A 388 18.10 -3.19 -2.03
C GLN A 388 16.60 -3.35 -2.29
N TRP A 389 16.04 -4.44 -1.77
CA TRP A 389 14.60 -4.63 -1.71
C TRP A 389 14.06 -3.76 -0.57
N ASP A 390 13.45 -2.64 -0.95
CA ASP A 390 12.60 -1.84 -0.06
C ASP A 390 11.18 -2.01 -0.60
N ASP A 391 10.31 -2.54 0.26
CA ASP A 391 8.88 -2.74 0.01
C ASP A 391 8.18 -1.38 -0.19
N SER A 392 8.72 -0.32 0.41
CA SER A 392 8.18 1.02 0.27
C SER A 392 8.79 1.76 -0.92
N GLY A 393 7.92 2.27 -1.80
CA GLY A 393 8.33 3.30 -2.74
C GLY A 393 9.03 2.85 -4.00
N LYS A 394 8.67 1.68 -4.54
CA LYS A 394 9.07 1.27 -5.89
C LYS A 394 7.88 1.32 -6.84
N GLU A 395 8.13 1.81 -8.05
CA GLU A 395 7.26 1.60 -9.21
C GLU A 395 7.84 0.45 -10.01
N GLN A 396 7.03 -0.57 -10.30
CA GLN A 396 7.50 -1.82 -10.90
C GLN A 396 6.57 -2.26 -12.03
N LEU A 397 7.16 -2.80 -13.10
CA LEU A 397 6.45 -3.40 -14.23
C LEU A 397 7.10 -4.71 -14.63
N ALA A 398 6.29 -5.74 -14.82
CA ALA A 398 6.72 -7.04 -15.33
C ALA A 398 6.24 -7.23 -16.78
N HIS A 399 7.08 -7.86 -17.59
CA HIS A 399 6.73 -8.32 -18.94
C HIS A 399 7.21 -9.75 -19.13
N TRP A 400 6.29 -10.64 -19.47
CA TRP A 400 6.56 -12.04 -19.80
C TRP A 400 6.24 -12.32 -21.26
N ASP A 401 7.21 -12.83 -22.03
CA ASP A 401 7.05 -13.13 -23.46
C ASP A 401 6.84 -14.64 -23.76
N GLY A 402 6.61 -15.44 -22.72
CA GLY A 402 6.52 -16.90 -22.81
C GLY A 402 7.86 -17.64 -22.65
N GLN A 403 8.99 -16.94 -22.71
CA GLN A 403 10.33 -17.52 -22.53
C GLN A 403 11.20 -16.77 -21.52
N ARG A 404 10.96 -15.45 -21.40
CA ARG A 404 11.76 -14.52 -20.64
C ARG A 404 10.85 -13.57 -19.86
N LEU A 405 11.23 -13.34 -18.61
CA LEU A 405 10.64 -12.36 -17.72
C LEU A 405 11.56 -11.15 -17.66
N ALA A 406 11.01 -9.96 -17.88
CA ALA A 406 11.68 -8.69 -17.64
C ALA A 406 10.95 -7.92 -16.54
N LEU A 407 11.69 -7.48 -15.52
CA LEU A 407 11.21 -6.63 -14.44
C LEU A 407 11.90 -5.27 -14.54
N LEU A 408 11.12 -4.21 -14.75
CA LEU A 408 11.58 -2.83 -14.75
C LEU A 408 11.18 -2.18 -13.43
N GLU A 409 12.14 -1.57 -12.75
CA GLU A 409 11.95 -0.96 -11.43
C GLU A 409 12.50 0.47 -11.37
N ARG A 410 11.85 1.30 -10.57
CA ARG A 410 12.30 2.64 -10.19
C ARG A 410 11.98 2.91 -8.73
N ASN A 411 12.84 3.65 -8.03
CA ASN A 411 12.51 4.24 -6.73
C ASN A 411 11.60 5.47 -6.92
N SER A 412 10.33 5.35 -6.56
CA SER A 412 9.32 6.41 -6.67
C SER A 412 9.40 7.44 -5.54
N LEU A 413 9.99 7.08 -4.38
CA LEU A 413 10.18 7.99 -3.25
C LEU A 413 11.40 8.92 -3.44
N SER A 414 12.35 8.53 -4.28
CA SER A 414 13.50 9.36 -4.60
C SER A 414 13.13 10.43 -5.62
N TRP A 415 13.21 11.70 -5.22
CA TRP A 415 13.01 12.83 -6.13
C TRP A 415 14.27 13.14 -6.95
N GLU A 416 15.44 12.69 -6.49
CA GLU A 416 16.73 12.95 -7.14
C GLU A 416 17.09 11.85 -8.15
N ASP A 417 16.69 10.62 -7.87
CA ASP A 417 17.03 9.46 -8.69
C ASP A 417 16.06 9.32 -9.87
N THR A 418 16.62 9.44 -11.06
CA THR A 418 15.94 9.22 -12.35
C THR A 418 16.51 8.00 -13.05
N SER A 419 17.07 7.07 -12.26
CA SER A 419 17.58 5.80 -12.76
C SER A 419 16.49 4.74 -12.71
N TYR A 420 16.55 3.85 -13.69
CA TYR A 420 15.66 2.71 -13.82
C TYR A 420 16.51 1.45 -13.88
N ARG A 421 16.03 0.37 -13.28
CA ARG A 421 16.73 -0.92 -13.29
C ARG A 421 15.90 -1.92 -14.08
N LEU A 422 16.53 -2.60 -15.03
CA LEU A 422 15.93 -3.73 -15.74
C LEU A 422 16.64 -5.00 -15.33
N THR A 423 15.87 -5.98 -14.89
CA THR A 423 16.35 -7.32 -14.55
C THR A 423 15.62 -8.32 -15.45
N VAL A 424 16.38 -9.24 -16.06
CA VAL A 424 15.87 -10.17 -17.07
C VAL A 424 16.25 -11.60 -16.72
N TRP A 425 15.25 -12.46 -16.62
CA TRP A 425 15.41 -13.90 -16.44
C TRP A 425 14.95 -14.65 -17.67
N GLN A 426 15.69 -15.68 -18.06
CA GLN A 426 15.31 -16.60 -19.14
C GLN A 426 15.53 -18.04 -18.66
N GLY A 427 14.51 -18.89 -18.82
CA GLY A 427 14.57 -20.27 -18.34
C GLY A 427 14.78 -20.40 -16.82
N GLY A 428 14.38 -19.39 -16.04
CA GLY A 428 14.55 -19.36 -14.59
C GLY A 428 15.90 -18.80 -14.11
N GLU A 429 16.82 -18.47 -15.02
CA GLU A 429 18.14 -17.96 -14.68
C GLU A 429 18.26 -16.46 -15.01
N LEU A 430 18.97 -15.72 -14.16
CA LEU A 430 19.29 -14.31 -14.41
C LEU A 430 20.24 -14.21 -15.61
N THR A 431 19.80 -13.54 -16.67
CA THR A 431 20.56 -13.40 -17.93
C THR A 431 21.08 -11.99 -18.17
N TYR A 432 20.42 -10.98 -17.58
CA TYR A 432 20.86 -9.60 -17.66
C TYR A 432 20.31 -8.75 -16.51
N GLN A 433 21.14 -7.83 -16.03
CA GLN A 433 20.76 -6.77 -15.11
C GLN A 433 21.49 -5.48 -15.53
N GLY A 434 20.72 -4.40 -15.67
CA GLY A 434 21.29 -3.10 -16.05
C GLY A 434 20.55 -1.93 -15.45
N VAL A 435 21.28 -0.82 -15.28
CA VAL A 435 20.77 0.45 -14.79
C VAL A 435 20.82 1.48 -15.92
N TYR A 436 19.72 2.19 -16.10
CA TYR A 436 19.52 3.20 -17.12
C TYR A 436 19.38 4.55 -16.42
N THR A 437 20.36 5.42 -16.56
CA THR A 437 20.38 6.74 -15.92
C THR A 437 20.14 7.82 -16.95
N MET A 438 19.14 8.66 -16.71
CA MET A 438 18.86 9.82 -17.56
C MET A 438 19.86 10.96 -17.30
N SER A 439 20.13 11.78 -18.32
CA SER A 439 20.99 12.95 -18.20
C SER A 439 20.51 13.96 -17.14
N PHE A 440 19.22 13.94 -16.79
CA PHE A 440 18.61 14.75 -15.73
C PHE A 440 19.19 14.50 -14.32
N ALA A 441 19.67 13.28 -14.04
CA ALA A 441 20.22 12.93 -12.73
C ALA A 441 21.33 13.91 -12.28
N LYS A 442 22.17 14.36 -13.21
CA LYS A 442 23.24 15.35 -12.94
C LYS A 442 22.66 16.71 -12.54
N ASN A 443 21.59 17.14 -13.20
CA ASN A 443 20.94 18.43 -12.92
C ASN A 443 20.23 18.40 -11.57
N ASN A 444 19.51 17.31 -11.26
CA ASN A 444 18.81 17.13 -9.99
C ASN A 444 19.77 17.20 -8.79
N ALA A 445 20.93 16.52 -8.87
CA ALA A 445 21.95 16.56 -7.83
C ALA A 445 22.44 17.99 -7.51
N THR A 446 22.47 18.88 -8.51
CA THR A 446 22.88 20.29 -8.32
C THR A 446 21.76 21.19 -7.83
N GLN A 447 20.49 20.78 -7.96
CA GLN A 447 19.29 21.58 -7.68
C GLN A 447 18.49 21.08 -6.47
N ARG A 448 19.11 20.26 -5.62
CA ARG A 448 18.51 19.55 -4.47
C ARG A 448 17.58 20.36 -3.54
N TYR A 449 17.76 21.69 -3.47
CA TYR A 449 16.99 22.58 -2.59
C TYR A 449 16.07 23.56 -3.35
N SER A 450 15.90 23.38 -4.65
CA SER A 450 14.90 24.12 -5.43
C SER A 450 13.74 23.18 -5.76
N ASN A 451 12.53 23.73 -5.92
CA ASN A 451 11.40 22.97 -6.46
C ASN A 451 11.58 22.64 -7.97
N ALA A 452 12.78 22.90 -8.54
CA ALA A 452 13.09 22.83 -9.95
C ALA A 452 13.78 21.50 -10.32
N ILE A 453 13.28 20.39 -9.76
CA ILE A 453 13.79 19.04 -10.00
C ILE A 453 12.93 18.38 -11.07
N ILE A 454 13.55 17.64 -11.98
CA ILE A 454 12.84 16.79 -12.95
C ILE A 454 12.65 15.43 -12.31
N ARG A 455 11.41 14.97 -12.18
CA ARG A 455 11.05 13.71 -11.53
C ARG A 455 10.11 12.91 -12.42
N GLY A 456 10.01 11.60 -12.23
CA GLY A 456 8.96 10.81 -12.87
C GLY A 456 7.56 11.33 -12.48
N ILE A 457 6.57 11.11 -13.34
CA ILE A 457 5.17 11.42 -13.02
C ILE A 457 4.74 10.55 -11.82
N ASP A 458 3.84 11.07 -10.97
CA ASP A 458 3.46 10.42 -9.69
C ASP A 458 2.63 9.13 -9.91
N SER A 459 2.27 8.81 -11.17
CA SER A 459 1.65 7.56 -11.63
C SER A 459 2.05 7.31 -13.10
N GLN A 460 2.34 6.05 -13.48
CA GLN A 460 2.75 5.66 -14.84
C GLN A 460 4.02 6.38 -15.34
N ALA A 461 5.05 6.48 -14.50
CA ALA A 461 6.31 7.09 -14.93
C ALA A 461 7.13 6.17 -15.84
N ILE A 462 6.78 4.89 -15.91
CA ILE A 462 7.45 3.90 -16.75
C ILE A 462 6.46 3.09 -17.57
N GLU A 463 6.89 2.63 -18.74
CA GLU A 463 6.24 1.59 -19.52
C GLU A 463 7.30 0.59 -20.00
N LEU A 464 6.91 -0.69 -20.08
CA LEU A 464 7.73 -1.76 -20.62
C LEU A 464 6.94 -2.52 -21.69
N SER A 465 7.48 -2.61 -22.90
CA SER A 465 6.88 -3.33 -24.03
C SER A 465 7.90 -4.21 -24.75
N GLY A 466 7.45 -5.28 -25.39
CA GLY A 466 8.30 -6.31 -26.00
C GLY A 466 7.61 -7.06 -27.13
#